data_AF-A0A423PZC8-F1
#
_entry.id   AF-A0A423PZC8-F1
#
_cell.length_a   1.000
_cell.length_b   1.000
_cell.length_c   1.000
_cell.angle_alpha   90.00
_cell.angle_beta   90.00
_cell.angle_gamma   90.00
#
_symmetry.space_group_name_H-M   'P 1'
#
loop_
_entity.id
_entity.type
_entity.pdbx_description
1 polymer ?
#
loop_
_entity_poly.entity_id
_entity_poly.type
_entity_poly.pdbx_seq_one_letter_code
_entity_poly.pdbx_strand_id
1 'polypeptide(L)'
;MWQELTQVFTSSRSENVPGTRRARQTHLQFRLPNPYGGKPWVTATLALSSTPATQGDTVRVRAHIDSCFHAPAAPADRTALAHDSGKDSGGRRRALARHGKTLAANAARRGLEYVPRPIMRRLAEQRHQRWLDMQISTAPLDAGAAALMPAALKARYGDALPRLIQGAPRVGIWSGPAGGALGGVARLAMVQFDDRDLAPGTDKPRDERFSLNLTIGELIEPVSAHADDDLD
;
A
#
# COMPACT_ATOMS: atom_id res chain seq x y z
N MET A 1 -12.17 -13.02 -15.20
CA MET A 1 -12.80 -12.90 -13.87
C MET A 1 -11.69 -12.99 -12.84
N TRP A 2 -11.56 -11.93 -12.05
CA TRP A 2 -10.33 -11.38 -11.51
C TRP A 2 -10.00 -11.85 -10.07
N GLN A 3 -8.73 -11.67 -9.69
CA GLN A 3 -8.18 -11.62 -8.32
C GLN A 3 -8.32 -12.90 -7.48
N GLU A 4 -7.19 -13.57 -7.21
CA GLU A 4 -7.06 -14.33 -5.95
C GLU A 4 -7.00 -13.28 -4.83
N LEU A 5 -8.18 -12.91 -4.33
CA LEU A 5 -8.38 -12.07 -3.16
C LEU A 5 -8.24 -12.99 -1.95
N THR A 6 -7.02 -13.09 -1.41
CA THR A 6 -6.83 -13.74 -0.12
C THR A 6 -7.17 -12.72 0.95
N GLN A 7 -8.42 -12.72 1.39
CA GLN A 7 -8.85 -11.98 2.57
C GLN A 7 -8.48 -12.81 3.80
N VAL A 8 -7.55 -12.32 4.61
CA VAL A 8 -7.24 -12.92 5.91
C VAL A 8 -7.81 -12.00 6.98
N PHE A 9 -8.94 -12.40 7.55
CA PHE A 9 -9.53 -11.74 8.71
C PHE A 9 -8.88 -12.27 9.98
N THR A 10 -7.84 -11.59 10.46
CA THR A 10 -7.35 -11.80 11.82
C THR A 10 -8.05 -10.80 12.76
N SER A 11 -9.18 -11.19 13.35
CA SER A 11 -9.68 -10.46 14.52
C SER A 11 -8.87 -10.92 15.74
N SER A 12 -8.01 -10.06 16.29
CA SER A 12 -7.41 -10.38 17.59
C SER A 12 -8.51 -10.32 18.66
N ARG A 13 -8.81 -11.48 19.25
CA ARG A 13 -9.89 -11.64 20.23
C ARG A 13 -9.41 -11.23 21.64
N SER A 14 -9.13 -9.95 21.88
CA SER A 14 -9.10 -9.37 23.24
C SER A 14 -10.47 -9.46 23.94
N GLU A 15 -10.48 -9.76 25.23
CA GLU A 15 -11.65 -10.06 26.07
C GLU A 15 -12.71 -8.95 26.13
N ASN A 16 -13.97 -9.35 26.35
CA ASN A 16 -15.17 -8.52 26.38
C ASN A 16 -15.22 -7.64 27.64
N VAL A 17 -15.07 -6.32 27.49
CA VAL A 17 -15.59 -5.34 28.46
C VAL A 17 -16.79 -4.63 27.80
N PRO A 18 -18.01 -4.69 28.39
CA PRO A 18 -19.19 -4.02 27.83
C PRO A 18 -18.96 -2.49 27.80
N GLY A 19 -19.21 -1.86 26.65
CA GLY A 19 -19.18 -0.39 26.50
C GLY A 19 -17.99 0.20 25.76
N THR A 20 -16.94 -0.58 25.45
CA THR A 20 -15.79 -0.09 24.68
C THR A 20 -15.96 -0.39 23.18
N ARG A 21 -15.93 0.65 22.33
CA ARG A 21 -15.72 0.43 20.89
C ARG A 21 -14.39 -0.31 20.75
N ARG A 22 -14.35 -1.34 19.91
CA ARG A 22 -13.21 -2.27 19.82
C ARG A 22 -12.33 -1.91 18.63
N ALA A 23 -11.01 -2.02 18.81
CA ALA A 23 -10.07 -1.92 17.71
C ALA A 23 -10.36 -2.99 16.64
N ARG A 24 -10.32 -2.59 15.36
CA ARG A 24 -10.58 -3.46 14.21
C ARG A 24 -9.36 -3.50 13.33
N GLN A 25 -9.03 -4.67 12.79
CA GLN A 25 -7.94 -4.83 11.83
C GLN A 25 -8.36 -5.77 10.71
N THR A 26 -8.06 -5.37 9.47
CA THR A 26 -8.38 -6.11 8.25
C THR A 26 -7.16 -6.11 7.34
N HIS A 27 -6.84 -7.28 6.80
CA HIS A 27 -5.76 -7.43 5.81
C HIS A 27 -6.31 -7.98 4.51
N LEU A 28 -5.96 -7.33 3.41
CA LEU A 28 -6.31 -7.72 2.05
C LEU A 28 -5.03 -7.93 1.26
N GLN A 29 -4.92 -9.07 0.58
CA GLN A 29 -3.84 -9.31 -0.37
C GLN A 29 -4.41 -9.46 -1.76
N PHE A 30 -3.82 -8.73 -2.71
CA PHE A 30 -4.11 -8.79 -4.13
C PHE A 30 -2.86 -9.26 -4.87
N ARG A 31 -3.02 -10.23 -5.76
CA ARG A 31 -1.95 -10.72 -6.62
C ARG A 31 -2.38 -10.65 -8.09
N LEU A 32 -1.57 -9.99 -8.90
CA LEU A 32 -1.68 -10.03 -10.36
C LEU A 32 -0.74 -11.13 -10.87
N PRO A 33 -1.27 -12.26 -11.36
CA PRO A 33 -0.43 -13.35 -11.83
C PRO A 33 0.36 -12.93 -13.06
N ASN A 34 1.57 -13.48 -13.20
CA ASN A 34 2.35 -13.34 -14.42
C ASN A 34 1.74 -14.22 -15.53
N PRO A 35 1.31 -13.65 -16.67
CA PRO A 35 0.75 -14.41 -17.77
C PRO A 35 1.76 -15.34 -18.45
N TYR A 36 3.05 -15.23 -18.13
CA TYR A 36 4.14 -16.09 -18.64
C TYR A 36 4.65 -17.07 -17.56
N GLY A 37 3.93 -17.26 -16.44
CA GLY A 37 4.39 -18.11 -15.35
C GLY A 37 5.45 -17.45 -14.44
N GLY A 38 5.80 -18.10 -13.32
CA GLY A 38 6.76 -17.57 -12.33
C GLY A 38 6.14 -16.61 -11.29
N LYS A 39 6.98 -15.76 -10.67
CA LYS A 39 6.59 -14.78 -9.64
C LYS A 39 5.48 -13.84 -10.17
N PRO A 40 4.46 -13.48 -9.36
CA PRO A 40 3.39 -12.58 -9.78
C PRO A 40 3.94 -11.20 -10.15
N TRP A 41 3.37 -10.57 -11.18
CA TRP A 41 3.80 -9.25 -11.62
C TRP A 41 3.55 -8.16 -10.60
N VAL A 42 2.46 -8.26 -9.84
CA VAL A 42 2.15 -7.32 -8.77
C VAL A 42 1.63 -8.09 -7.58
N THR A 43 2.19 -7.81 -6.41
CA THR A 43 1.66 -8.21 -5.12
C THR A 43 1.38 -6.95 -4.33
N ALA A 44 0.11 -6.72 -3.99
CA ALA A 44 -0.30 -5.61 -3.14
C ALA A 44 -0.91 -6.15 -1.84
N THR A 45 -0.38 -5.72 -0.71
CA THR A 45 -0.90 -6.02 0.63
C THR A 45 -1.43 -4.74 1.23
N LEU A 46 -2.67 -4.75 1.71
CA LEU A 46 -3.34 -3.63 2.35
C LEU A 46 -3.74 -4.04 3.78
N ALA A 47 -3.28 -3.30 4.77
CA ALA A 47 -3.66 -3.47 6.17
C ALA A 47 -4.41 -2.22 6.64
N LEU A 48 -5.69 -2.39 6.97
CA LEU A 48 -6.53 -1.38 7.58
C LEU A 48 -6.63 -1.66 9.08
N SER A 49 -6.41 -0.65 9.92
CA SER A 49 -6.65 -0.73 11.36
C SER A 49 -7.43 0.49 11.84
N SER A 50 -8.36 0.30 12.76
CA SER A 50 -9.10 1.36 13.42
C SER A 50 -8.98 1.19 14.92
N THR A 51 -8.56 2.23 15.61
CA THR A 51 -8.44 2.30 17.06
C THR A 51 -9.36 3.40 17.57
N PRO A 52 -10.45 3.05 18.26
CA PRO A 52 -11.31 4.03 18.89
C PRO A 52 -10.60 4.65 20.10
N ALA A 53 -10.82 5.94 20.34
CA ALA A 53 -10.36 6.66 21.51
C ALA A 53 -11.54 7.25 22.29
N THR A 54 -11.28 7.78 23.48
CA THR A 54 -12.29 8.44 24.32
C THR A 54 -12.90 9.67 23.64
N GLN A 55 -12.13 10.34 22.80
CA GLN A 55 -12.54 11.52 22.03
C GLN A 55 -12.12 11.33 20.57
N GLY A 56 -12.98 10.69 19.77
CA GLY A 56 -12.72 10.45 18.35
C GLY A 56 -12.09 9.09 18.04
N ASP A 57 -11.84 8.85 16.75
CA ASP A 57 -11.33 7.57 16.24
C ASP A 57 -10.04 7.81 15.45
N THR A 58 -9.12 6.84 15.50
CA THR A 58 -7.93 6.82 14.64
C THR A 58 -8.02 5.66 13.66
N VAL A 59 -7.82 5.93 12.38
CA VAL A 59 -7.80 4.96 11.29
C VAL A 59 -6.44 5.00 10.63
N ARG A 60 -5.85 3.83 10.39
CA ARG A 60 -4.57 3.66 9.70
C ARG A 60 -4.70 2.68 8.55
N VAL A 61 -4.20 3.07 7.40
CA VAL A 61 -4.12 2.28 6.19
C VAL A 61 -2.66 2.14 5.82
N ARG A 62 -2.16 0.91 5.79
CA ARG A 62 -0.82 0.59 5.28
C ARG A 62 -0.97 -0.22 4.01
N ALA A 63 -0.33 0.22 2.93
CA ALA A 63 -0.22 -0.55 1.71
C ALA A 63 1.25 -0.85 1.41
N HIS A 64 1.52 -2.06 0.95
CA HIS A 64 2.81 -2.45 0.40
C HIS A 64 2.56 -3.05 -0.98
N ILE A 65 3.21 -2.50 -2.01
CA ILE A 65 3.06 -2.92 -3.39
C ILE A 65 4.46 -3.30 -3.88
N ASP A 66 4.66 -4.58 -4.16
CA ASP A 66 5.82 -5.09 -4.89
C ASP A 66 5.38 -5.34 -6.33
N SER A 67 6.05 -4.71 -7.29
CA SER A 67 5.81 -4.89 -8.71
C SER A 67 7.07 -5.34 -9.40
N CYS A 68 6.99 -6.48 -10.07
CA CYS A 68 8.05 -7.08 -10.87
C CYS A 68 7.46 -7.37 -12.24
N PHE A 69 7.43 -6.37 -13.10
CA PHE A 69 7.08 -6.59 -14.49
C PHE A 69 8.29 -7.23 -15.14
N HIS A 70 8.22 -8.52 -15.42
CA HIS A 70 9.20 -9.22 -16.24
C HIS A 70 8.47 -9.78 -17.46
N ALA A 71 8.82 -9.27 -18.63
CA ALA A 71 8.34 -9.80 -19.90
C ALA A 71 9.53 -10.46 -20.62
N PRO A 72 9.44 -11.74 -21.03
CA PRO A 72 10.51 -12.39 -21.76
C PRO A 72 10.91 -11.57 -22.99
N ALA A 73 12.22 -11.45 -23.25
CA ALA A 73 12.74 -10.60 -24.31
C ALA A 73 12.32 -11.09 -25.71
N ALA A 74 12.32 -12.40 -25.95
CA ALA A 74 11.95 -12.98 -27.23
C ALA A 74 10.44 -13.35 -27.29
N PRO A 75 9.75 -13.07 -28.41
CA PRO A 75 8.36 -13.50 -28.62
C PRO A 75 8.17 -15.03 -28.54
N ALA A 76 9.18 -15.81 -28.93
CA ALA A 76 9.13 -17.27 -28.87
C ALA A 76 9.02 -17.78 -27.43
N ASP A 77 9.78 -17.19 -26.51
CA ASP A 77 9.79 -17.56 -25.07
C ASP A 77 8.46 -17.22 -24.39
N ARG A 78 7.82 -16.12 -24.80
CA ARG A 78 6.48 -15.73 -24.33
C ARG A 78 5.42 -16.77 -24.69
N THR A 79 5.56 -17.39 -25.85
CA THR A 79 4.62 -18.40 -26.37
C THR A 79 4.90 -19.76 -25.74
N ALA A 80 6.17 -20.12 -25.52
CA ALA A 80 6.56 -21.37 -24.87
C ALA A 80 6.09 -21.44 -23.41
N LEU A 81 6.38 -20.40 -22.61
CA LEU A 81 5.96 -20.32 -21.20
C LEU A 81 4.44 -20.19 -21.04
N ALA A 82 3.75 -19.74 -22.08
CA ALA A 82 2.30 -19.67 -22.13
C ALA A 82 1.62 -21.04 -22.22
N HIS A 83 2.32 -22.05 -22.73
CA HIS A 83 1.85 -23.42 -22.90
C HIS A 83 2.31 -24.37 -21.78
N ASP A 84 3.35 -23.98 -21.03
CA ASP A 84 4.01 -24.83 -20.04
C ASP A 84 3.43 -24.73 -18.62
N SER A 85 2.18 -24.29 -18.49
CA SER A 85 1.44 -24.36 -17.22
C SER A 85 1.05 -25.81 -16.88
N GLY A 86 2.05 -26.62 -16.54
CA GLY A 86 2.02 -27.86 -15.75
C GLY A 86 1.10 -28.98 -16.26
N LYS A 87 1.69 -29.99 -16.91
CA LYS A 87 1.15 -31.35 -16.96
C LYS A 87 1.19 -31.97 -15.56
N ASP A 88 0.28 -31.56 -14.68
CA ASP A 88 0.00 -32.28 -13.44
C ASP A 88 -1.44 -32.81 -13.45
N SER A 89 -1.53 -34.13 -13.54
CA SER A 89 -2.72 -34.96 -13.50
C SER A 89 -3.36 -34.94 -12.12
N GLY A 90 -4.42 -34.15 -11.91
CA GLY A 90 -5.17 -34.21 -10.66
C GLY A 90 -6.41 -33.32 -10.58
N GLY A 91 -7.60 -33.94 -10.72
CA GLY A 91 -8.88 -33.51 -10.13
C GLY A 91 -9.73 -32.47 -10.88
N ARG A 92 -11.00 -32.81 -11.17
CA ARG A 92 -12.03 -31.98 -11.84
C ARG A 92 -12.22 -30.56 -11.27
N ARG A 93 -12.01 -30.34 -9.97
CA ARG A 93 -12.12 -28.99 -9.34
C ARG A 93 -10.93 -28.07 -9.67
N ARG A 94 -9.75 -28.61 -9.98
CA ARG A 94 -8.59 -27.83 -10.46
C ARG A 94 -8.72 -27.44 -11.94
N ALA A 95 -9.51 -28.16 -12.73
CA ALA A 95 -9.70 -27.89 -14.15
C ALA A 95 -10.40 -26.55 -14.43
N LEU A 96 -11.41 -26.19 -13.61
CA LEU A 96 -12.10 -24.89 -13.72
C LEU A 96 -11.21 -23.71 -13.31
N ALA A 97 -10.45 -23.87 -12.22
CA ALA A 97 -9.46 -22.88 -11.80
C ALA A 97 -8.36 -22.70 -12.85
N ARG A 98 -7.92 -23.78 -13.53
CA ARG A 98 -7.00 -23.72 -14.66
C ARG A 98 -7.60 -22.96 -15.84
N HIS A 99 -8.82 -23.27 -16.26
CA HIS A 99 -9.49 -22.57 -17.37
C HIS A 99 -9.65 -21.06 -17.11
N GLY A 100 -9.99 -20.68 -15.86
CA GLY A 100 -10.03 -19.28 -15.44
C GLY A 100 -8.66 -18.59 -15.53
N LYS A 101 -7.59 -19.28 -15.10
CA LYS A 101 -6.21 -18.78 -15.21
C LYS A 101 -5.78 -18.63 -16.68
N THR A 102 -6.11 -19.58 -17.55
CA THR A 102 -5.77 -19.52 -18.98
C THR A 102 -6.50 -18.37 -19.70
N LEU A 103 -7.79 -18.18 -19.42
CA LEU A 103 -8.57 -17.06 -19.96
C LEU A 103 -8.05 -15.71 -19.47
N ALA A 104 -7.72 -15.60 -18.19
CA ALA A 104 -7.15 -14.38 -17.62
C ALA A 104 -5.77 -14.07 -18.22
N ALA A 105 -4.92 -15.08 -18.39
CA ALA A 105 -3.62 -14.93 -19.03
C ALA A 105 -3.76 -14.48 -20.49
N ASN A 106 -4.69 -15.08 -21.26
CA ASN A 106 -4.94 -14.68 -22.65
C ASN A 106 -5.50 -13.26 -22.78
N ALA A 107 -6.40 -12.85 -21.88
CA ALA A 107 -6.91 -11.48 -21.85
C ALA A 107 -5.81 -10.46 -21.49
N ALA A 108 -4.98 -10.78 -20.49
CA ALA A 108 -3.83 -9.94 -20.12
C ALA A 108 -2.83 -9.83 -21.29
N ARG A 109 -2.53 -10.94 -21.97
CA ARG A 109 -1.64 -10.95 -23.15
C ARG A 109 -2.17 -10.07 -24.29
N ARG A 110 -3.45 -10.20 -24.63
CA ARG A 110 -4.08 -9.32 -25.65
C ARG A 110 -4.02 -7.85 -25.24
N GLY A 111 -4.27 -7.53 -23.97
CA GLY A 111 -4.10 -6.16 -23.47
C GLY A 111 -2.67 -5.65 -23.61
N LEU A 112 -1.69 -6.52 -23.38
CA LEU A 112 -0.26 -6.21 -23.52
C LEU A 112 0.20 -5.98 -24.96
N GLU A 113 -0.42 -6.64 -25.94
CA GLU A 113 -0.09 -6.46 -27.37
C GLU A 113 -0.33 -5.02 -27.84
N TYR A 114 -1.26 -4.31 -27.21
CA TYR A 114 -1.55 -2.90 -27.50
C TYR A 114 -0.64 -1.91 -26.75
N VAL A 115 0.19 -2.38 -25.81
CA VAL A 115 1.12 -1.49 -25.11
C VAL A 115 2.38 -1.30 -25.96
N PRO A 116 2.81 -0.05 -26.24
CA PRO A 116 4.02 0.19 -27.02
C PRO A 116 5.25 -0.52 -26.45
N ARG A 117 6.01 -1.20 -27.31
CA ARG A 117 7.27 -1.89 -26.99
C ARG A 117 8.25 -1.08 -26.11
N PRO A 118 8.47 0.23 -26.31
CA PRO A 118 9.38 0.99 -25.44
C PRO A 118 8.85 1.15 -24.01
N ILE A 119 7.53 1.26 -23.82
CA ILE A 119 6.90 1.29 -22.49
C ILE A 119 7.04 -0.08 -21.82
N MET A 120 6.79 -1.15 -22.57
CA MET A 120 6.98 -2.51 -22.08
C MET A 120 8.42 -2.80 -21.68
N ARG A 121 9.41 -2.29 -22.43
CA ARG A 121 10.83 -2.48 -22.09
C ARG A 121 11.20 -1.75 -20.80
N ARG A 122 10.73 -0.51 -20.63
CA ARG A 122 10.91 0.25 -19.37
C ARG A 122 10.24 -0.41 -18.17
N LEU A 123 9.05 -0.97 -18.35
CA LEU A 123 8.34 -1.69 -17.29
C LEU A 123 9.04 -3.03 -17.00
N ALA A 124 9.42 -3.77 -18.04
CA ALA A 124 10.04 -5.10 -17.95
C ALA A 124 11.41 -5.11 -17.23
N GLU A 125 12.07 -3.96 -17.18
CA GLU A 125 13.40 -3.78 -16.58
C GLU A 125 13.34 -3.24 -15.14
N GLN A 126 12.14 -2.91 -14.61
CA GLN A 126 12.03 -2.21 -13.33
C GLN A 126 11.17 -2.96 -12.31
N ARG A 127 11.84 -3.47 -11.27
CA ARG A 127 11.18 -3.88 -10.03
C ARG A 127 11.05 -2.68 -9.12
N HIS A 128 9.83 -2.39 -8.67
CA HIS A 128 9.54 -1.29 -7.77
C HIS A 128 8.86 -1.81 -6.52
N GLN A 129 9.36 -1.40 -5.36
CA GLN A 129 8.67 -1.55 -4.09
C GLN A 129 8.14 -0.19 -3.64
N ARG A 130 6.86 -0.19 -3.25
CA ARG A 130 6.15 1.00 -2.79
C ARG A 130 5.48 0.72 -1.46
N TRP A 131 5.78 1.54 -0.47
CA TRP A 131 5.10 1.55 0.82
C TRP A 131 4.27 2.83 0.95
N LEU A 132 3.03 2.67 1.40
CA LEU A 132 2.11 3.75 1.71
C LEU A 132 1.65 3.57 3.15
N ASP A 133 1.70 4.62 3.95
CA ASP A 133 1.17 4.65 5.32
C ASP A 133 0.34 5.92 5.48
N MET A 134 -0.97 5.74 5.55
CA MET A 134 -1.94 6.81 5.75
C MET A 134 -2.56 6.65 7.14
N GLN A 135 -2.61 7.74 7.88
CA GLN A 135 -3.25 7.80 9.19
C GLN A 135 -4.17 8.99 9.27
N ILE A 136 -5.37 8.77 9.78
CA ILE A 136 -6.42 9.76 9.98
C ILE A 136 -6.86 9.67 11.43
N SER A 137 -6.95 10.78 12.13
CA SER A 137 -7.45 10.82 13.50
C SER A 137 -8.38 12.00 13.68
N THR A 138 -9.54 11.75 14.26
CA THR A 138 -10.44 12.81 14.74
C THR A 138 -10.22 13.14 16.21
N ALA A 139 -9.25 12.49 16.85
CA ALA A 139 -8.92 12.75 18.24
C ALA A 139 -8.06 14.02 18.39
N PRO A 140 -8.20 14.74 19.51
CA PRO A 140 -7.35 15.88 19.81
C PRO A 140 -5.95 15.38 20.18
N LEU A 141 -5.01 15.51 19.23
CA LEU A 141 -3.62 15.09 19.39
C LEU A 141 -2.76 16.26 19.87
N ASP A 142 -1.95 16.05 20.92
CA ASP A 142 -1.11 17.11 21.50
C ASP A 142 -0.09 17.67 20.48
N ALA A 143 0.48 16.80 19.64
CA ALA A 143 1.38 17.18 18.54
C ALA A 143 0.66 17.29 17.18
N GLY A 144 -0.67 17.33 17.17
CA GLY A 144 -1.49 17.44 15.95
C GLY A 144 -1.20 16.32 14.94
N ALA A 145 -1.19 16.65 13.66
CA ALA A 145 -0.90 15.66 12.61
C ALA A 145 0.53 15.09 12.72
N ALA A 146 1.48 15.79 13.35
CA ALA A 146 2.83 15.24 13.55
C ALA A 146 2.84 14.03 14.51
N ALA A 147 1.82 13.87 15.36
CA ALA A 147 1.66 12.67 16.18
C ALA A 147 1.36 11.41 15.34
N LEU A 148 0.80 11.58 14.14
CA LEU A 148 0.45 10.48 13.22
C LEU A 148 1.57 10.15 12.22
N MET A 149 2.73 10.77 12.37
CA MET A 149 3.85 10.61 11.44
C MET A 149 4.20 9.13 11.21
N PRO A 150 4.30 8.68 9.94
CA PRO A 150 4.75 7.33 9.63
C PRO A 150 6.12 7.02 10.24
N ALA A 151 6.21 5.93 11.00
CA ALA A 151 7.42 5.57 11.74
C ALA A 151 8.65 5.42 10.85
N ALA A 152 8.49 4.88 9.64
CA ALA A 152 9.58 4.70 8.68
C ALA A 152 10.17 6.05 8.21
N LEU A 153 9.32 7.03 7.91
CA LEU A 153 9.77 8.37 7.53
C LEU A 153 10.39 9.10 8.72
N LYS A 154 9.77 8.99 9.91
CA LYS A 154 10.30 9.58 11.14
C LYS A 154 11.68 9.04 11.50
N ALA A 155 11.89 7.73 11.35
CA ALA A 155 13.18 7.10 11.61
C ALA A 155 14.28 7.56 10.62
N ARG A 156 13.92 7.79 9.35
CA ARG A 156 14.88 8.13 8.30
C ARG A 156 15.21 9.63 8.23
N TYR A 157 14.24 10.50 8.49
CA TYR A 157 14.39 11.95 8.29
C TYR A 157 14.22 12.78 9.57
N GLY A 158 13.68 12.21 10.65
CA GLY A 158 13.57 12.86 11.95
C GLY A 158 13.01 14.28 11.86
N ASP A 159 13.88 15.25 12.18
CA ASP A 159 13.55 16.67 12.29
C ASP A 159 13.53 17.41 10.95
N ALA A 160 14.01 16.79 9.87
CA ALA A 160 13.93 17.35 8.52
C ALA A 160 12.50 17.30 7.95
N LEU A 161 11.58 16.59 8.62
CA LEU A 161 10.18 16.54 8.24
C LEU A 161 9.41 17.76 8.75
N PRO A 162 8.42 18.25 7.98
CA PRO A 162 7.58 19.35 8.41
C PRO A 162 6.86 19.01 9.72
N ARG A 163 6.84 20.00 10.62
CA ARG A 163 6.04 19.96 11.85
C ARG A 163 4.99 21.06 11.73
N LEU A 164 3.72 20.70 11.91
CA LEU A 164 2.63 21.68 11.89
C LEU A 164 2.52 22.29 13.30
N ILE A 165 2.79 23.59 13.42
CA ILE A 165 2.69 24.36 14.68
C ILE A 165 1.23 24.76 14.91
N GLN A 166 0.75 24.98 16.14
CA GLN A 166 -0.63 25.44 16.41
C GLN A 166 -0.99 26.81 15.79
N GLY A 167 -2.21 26.92 15.22
CA GLY A 167 -2.80 28.13 14.59
C GLY A 167 -2.92 28.09 13.06
N ALA A 168 -4.14 28.38 12.52
CA ALA A 168 -4.56 28.35 11.10
C ALA A 168 -4.58 26.94 10.45
N PRO A 169 -5.31 26.68 9.34
CA PRO A 169 -5.34 25.36 8.69
C PRO A 169 -3.99 25.04 8.06
N ARG A 170 -3.48 23.82 8.30
CA ARG A 170 -2.05 23.53 8.10
C ARG A 170 -1.89 22.34 7.20
N VAL A 171 -1.38 22.62 6.02
CA VAL A 171 -0.96 21.61 5.06
C VAL A 171 0.56 21.63 5.01
N GLY A 172 1.17 20.50 5.34
CA GLY A 172 2.61 20.29 5.23
C GLY A 172 2.88 19.29 4.13
N ILE A 173 3.70 19.64 3.15
CA ILE A 173 4.13 18.72 2.10
C ILE A 173 5.65 18.67 2.13
N TRP A 174 6.18 17.47 1.98
CA TRP A 174 7.61 17.23 1.91
C TRP A 174 7.91 16.12 0.93
N SER A 175 9.05 16.23 0.26
CA SER A 175 9.60 15.18 -0.59
C SER A 175 11.11 15.15 -0.46
N GLY A 176 11.67 13.96 -0.45
CA GLY A 176 13.11 13.76 -0.36
C GLY A 176 13.54 12.41 -0.92
N PRO A 177 14.86 12.13 -0.95
CA PRO A 177 15.39 10.88 -1.46
C PRO A 177 15.11 9.75 -0.47
N ALA A 178 14.47 8.66 -0.91
CA ALA A 178 14.23 7.46 -0.08
C ALA A 178 15.53 6.76 0.33
N GLY A 179 16.62 6.93 -0.43
CA GLY A 179 17.79 6.06 -0.31
C GLY A 179 17.64 4.80 -1.18
N GLY A 180 18.42 3.77 -0.90
CA GLY A 180 18.53 2.56 -1.72
C GLY A 180 19.58 2.67 -2.84
N ALA A 181 20.09 1.53 -3.30
CA ALA A 181 21.23 1.47 -4.23
C ALA A 181 20.98 2.18 -5.58
N LEU A 182 19.71 2.25 -5.99
CA LEU A 182 19.28 2.82 -7.26
C LEU A 182 18.58 4.19 -7.11
N GLY A 183 18.51 4.72 -5.89
CA GLY A 183 17.85 5.99 -5.57
C GLY A 183 16.33 5.91 -5.64
N GLY A 184 15.65 6.02 -4.49
CA GLY A 184 14.20 6.11 -4.41
C GLY A 184 13.68 7.50 -4.02
N VAL A 185 12.36 7.63 -3.93
CA VAL A 185 11.67 8.87 -3.53
C VAL A 185 10.77 8.62 -2.32
N ALA A 186 10.89 9.48 -1.32
CA ALA A 186 10.02 9.56 -0.17
C ALA A 186 9.15 10.82 -0.26
N ARG A 187 7.88 10.71 0.09
CA ARG A 187 6.92 11.82 0.13
C ARG A 187 6.12 11.76 1.41
N LEU A 188 5.78 12.93 1.91
CA LEU A 188 4.92 13.12 3.07
C LEU A 188 3.95 14.25 2.78
N ALA A 189 2.67 14.01 3.05
CA ALA A 189 1.66 15.04 3.13
C ALA A 189 1.00 14.97 4.51
N MET A 190 0.76 16.13 5.09
CA MET A 190 0.14 16.29 6.39
C MET A 190 -0.95 17.34 6.27
N VAL A 191 -2.09 17.08 6.87
CA VAL A 191 -3.19 18.03 6.96
C VAL A 191 -3.67 18.04 8.41
N GLN A 192 -3.77 19.23 8.97
CA GLN A 192 -4.38 19.46 10.27
C GLN A 192 -5.46 20.50 10.13
N PHE A 193 -6.61 20.18 10.71
CA PHE A 193 -7.77 21.04 10.79
C PHE A 193 -8.33 20.95 12.22
N ASP A 194 -8.58 22.07 12.86
CA ASP A 194 -9.17 22.11 14.21
C ASP A 194 -10.22 23.21 14.36
N ASP A 195 -10.91 23.22 15.50
CA ASP A 195 -12.00 24.17 15.78
C ASP A 195 -11.59 25.65 15.64
N ARG A 196 -10.31 25.98 15.83
CA ARG A 196 -9.81 27.36 15.68
C ARG A 196 -9.75 27.79 14.21
N ASP A 197 -9.69 26.83 13.29
CA ASP A 197 -9.70 27.10 11.85
C ASP A 197 -11.11 27.42 11.34
N LEU A 198 -12.15 26.94 12.04
CA LEU A 198 -13.55 27.20 11.72
C LEU A 198 -14.08 28.49 12.35
N ALA A 199 -13.74 28.73 13.61
CA ALA A 199 -14.23 29.87 14.38
C ALA A 199 -13.09 30.45 15.24
N PRO A 200 -12.22 31.29 14.65
CA PRO A 200 -11.12 31.90 15.39
C PRO A 200 -11.69 32.78 16.51
N GLY A 201 -11.42 32.40 17.77
CA GLY A 201 -11.82 33.17 18.97
C GLY A 201 -12.83 32.49 19.89
N THR A 202 -13.45 31.37 19.50
CA THR A 202 -14.27 30.57 20.43
C THR A 202 -13.41 29.65 21.29
N ASP A 203 -13.38 29.89 22.60
CA ASP A 203 -12.69 29.04 23.58
C ASP A 203 -13.65 27.95 24.09
N LYS A 204 -13.84 26.89 23.29
CA LYS A 204 -14.61 25.72 23.71
C LYS A 204 -13.79 24.83 24.66
N PRO A 205 -14.42 24.06 25.57
CA PRO A 205 -13.75 23.00 26.34
C PRO A 205 -13.05 21.99 25.40
N ARG A 206 -11.92 21.41 25.81
CA ARG A 206 -11.13 20.44 24.99
C ARG A 206 -12.00 19.29 24.46
N ASP A 207 -12.92 18.82 25.29
CA ASP A 207 -13.80 17.67 25.02
C ASP A 207 -14.87 17.97 23.95
N GLU A 208 -15.10 19.24 23.64
CA GLU A 208 -16.05 19.70 22.63
C GLU A 208 -15.37 20.21 21.35
N ARG A 209 -14.02 20.24 21.33
CA ARG A 209 -13.26 20.74 20.19
C ARG A 209 -13.22 19.71 19.07
N PHE A 210 -13.55 20.15 17.86
CA PHE A 210 -13.26 19.37 16.66
C PHE A 210 -11.75 19.35 16.39
N SER A 211 -11.24 18.18 16.02
CA SER A 211 -9.91 18.03 15.43
C SER A 211 -9.96 16.98 14.32
N LEU A 212 -9.27 17.24 13.23
CA LEU A 212 -9.03 16.30 12.14
C LEU A 212 -7.56 16.39 11.75
N ASN A 213 -6.87 15.27 11.90
CA ASN A 213 -5.46 15.12 11.59
C ASN A 213 -5.31 14.02 10.55
N LEU A 214 -4.56 14.29 9.49
CA LEU A 214 -4.28 13.36 8.41
C LEU A 214 -2.78 13.41 8.09
N THR A 215 -2.18 12.25 7.93
CA THR A 215 -0.82 12.10 7.41
C THR A 215 -0.77 10.99 6.38
N ILE A 216 -0.09 11.24 5.27
CA ILE A 216 0.13 10.28 4.19
C ILE A 216 1.62 10.24 3.92
N GLY A 217 2.26 9.11 4.24
CA GLY A 217 3.63 8.83 3.86
C GLY A 217 3.68 7.86 2.70
N GLU A 218 4.54 8.15 1.73
CA GLU A 218 4.82 7.28 0.60
C GLU A 218 6.33 7.10 0.48
N LEU A 219 6.75 5.86 0.24
CA LEU A 219 8.12 5.49 -0.02
C LEU A 219 8.16 4.63 -1.27
N ILE A 220 8.99 5.00 -2.25
CA ILE A 220 9.19 4.26 -3.48
C ILE A 220 10.67 3.97 -3.58
N GLU A 221 11.04 2.69 -3.59
CA GLU A 221 12.42 2.25 -3.76
C GLU A 221 12.52 1.32 -4.99
N PRO A 222 13.38 1.66 -5.96
CA PRO A 222 13.72 0.74 -7.04
C PRO A 222 14.58 -0.40 -6.50
N VAL A 223 14.24 -1.63 -6.86
CA VAL A 223 14.95 -2.84 -6.44
C VAL A 223 15.81 -3.34 -7.59
N SER A 224 17.09 -3.55 -7.35
CA SER A 224 18.01 -4.15 -8.31
C SER A 224 17.63 -5.62 -8.53
N ALA A 225 17.61 -6.07 -9.79
CA ALA A 225 17.23 -7.44 -10.16
C ALA A 225 18.10 -8.54 -9.51
N HIS A 226 19.25 -8.20 -8.94
CA HIS A 226 20.21 -9.14 -8.35
C HIS A 226 20.05 -9.40 -6.84
N ALA A 227 19.09 -8.77 -6.14
CA ALA A 227 19.02 -8.87 -4.68
C ALA A 227 18.33 -10.13 -4.13
N ASP A 228 17.80 -11.01 -4.99
CA ASP A 228 16.85 -12.07 -4.59
C ASP A 228 17.29 -13.49 -5.02
N ASP A 229 18.48 -13.66 -5.64
CA ASP A 229 19.02 -14.99 -6.01
C ASP A 229 19.77 -15.69 -4.86
N ASP A 230 19.93 -15.03 -3.70
CA ASP A 230 20.73 -15.56 -2.58
C ASP A 230 19.89 -16.16 -1.43
N LEU A 231 18.59 -16.44 -1.64
CA LEU A 231 17.74 -17.06 -0.62
C LEU A 231 16.86 -18.19 -1.21
N ASP A 232 17.51 -19.23 -1.73
CA ASP A 232 16.95 -20.59 -1.83
C ASP A 232 17.85 -21.59 -1.09
#